data_AF-A0A7V9SIZ6-F1
#
_entry.id   AF-A0A7V9SIZ6-F1
#
_cell.length_a   1.000
_cell.length_b   1.000
_cell.length_c   1.000
_cell.angle_alpha   90.00
_cell.angle_beta   90.00
_cell.angle_gamma   90.00
#
_symmetry.space_group_name_H-M   'P 1'
#
loop_
_entity.id
_entity.type
_entity.pdbx_description
1 polymer ?
#
loop_
_entity_poly.entity_id
_entity_poly.type
_entity_poly.pdbx_seq_one_letter_code
_entity_poly.pdbx_strand_id
1 'polypeptide(L)' 'MLYAIRHLTRYRYSRPVWQSIMEVRMHPRTETTQRCFTFQLSVNPKARIFAFVDHMGNHVHHFDLPAHH' A
#
# COMPACT_ATOMS: atom_id res chain seq x y z
N MET A 1 17.92 16.27 3.83
CA MET A 1 16.64 16.68 4.48
C MET A 1 15.92 15.43 4.94
N LEU A 2 15.17 15.50 6.04
CA LEU A 2 14.36 14.39 6.56
C LEU A 2 12.88 14.74 6.39
N TYR A 3 12.10 13.79 5.87
CA TYR A 3 10.67 13.96 5.62
C TYR A 3 9.87 12.87 6.34
N ALA A 4 8.71 13.26 6.87
CA ALA A 4 7.69 12.34 7.33
C ALA A 4 6.47 12.50 6.43
N ILE A 5 6.14 11.46 5.66
CA ILE A 5 5.09 11.49 4.64
C ILE A 5 3.96 10.57 5.07
N ARG A 6 2.71 11.04 4.96
CA ARG A 6 1.51 10.24 5.26
C ARG A 6 0.55 10.29 4.07
N HIS A 7 0.22 9.11 3.54
CA HIS A 7 -0.81 8.95 2.53
C HIS A 7 -2.08 8.38 3.16
N LEU A 8 -3.25 8.89 2.75
CA LEU A 8 -4.55 8.36 3.13
C LEU A 8 -5.40 8.18 1.88
N THR A 9 -5.68 6.93 1.53
CA THR A 9 -6.62 6.58 0.45
C THR A 9 -7.90 6.06 1.09
N ARG A 10 -9.04 6.64 0.72
CA ARG A 10 -10.36 6.23 1.21
C ARG A 10 -11.29 5.97 0.04
N TYR A 11 -11.70 4.72 -0.10
CA TYR A 11 -12.76 4.34 -1.04
C TYR A 11 -14.12 4.55 -0.39
N ARG A 12 -15.07 5.10 -1.15
CA ARG A 12 -16.46 5.30 -0.74
C ARG A 12 -17.35 4.67 -1.79
N TYR A 13 -18.11 3.66 -1.39
CA TYR A 13 -19.04 2.98 -2.26
C TYR A 13 -20.47 3.34 -1.89
N SER A 14 -21.36 3.43 -2.87
CA SER A 14 -22.79 3.67 -2.63
C SER A 14 -23.54 2.44 -2.10
N ARG A 15 -22.91 1.25 -2.21
CA ARG A 15 -23.39 -0.06 -1.75
C ARG A 15 -22.19 -0.92 -1.32
N PRO A 16 -22.38 -1.95 -0.49
CA PRO A 16 -21.30 -2.85 -0.11
C PRO A 16 -20.65 -3.53 -1.32
N VAL A 17 -19.32 -3.62 -1.32
CA VAL A 17 -18.55 -4.30 -2.37
C VAL A 17 -17.81 -5.50 -1.78
N TRP A 18 -17.42 -6.46 -2.61
CA TRP A 18 -16.68 -7.66 -2.21
C TRP A 18 -15.69 -8.04 -3.32
N GLN A 19 -14.80 -9.00 -3.04
CA GLN A 19 -13.75 -9.43 -3.98
C GLN A 19 -12.90 -8.27 -4.52
N SER A 20 -12.57 -7.31 -3.66
CA SER A 20 -11.73 -6.18 -4.06
C SER A 20 -10.25 -6.57 -4.02
N ILE A 21 -9.56 -6.33 -5.14
CA ILE A 21 -8.15 -6.63 -5.33
C ILE A 21 -7.40 -5.31 -5.43
N MET A 22 -6.38 -5.11 -4.59
CA MET A 22 -5.71 -3.82 -4.45
C MET A 22 -4.20 -3.93 -4.56
N GLU A 23 -3.59 -2.91 -5.15
CA GLU A 23 -2.15 -2.75 -5.23
C GLU A 23 -1.74 -1.35 -4.76
N VAL A 24 -0.68 -1.27 -3.95
CA VAL A 24 -0.16 -0.03 -3.36
C VAL A 24 1.35 0.06 -3.60
N ARG A 25 1.77 1.14 -4.26
CA ARG A 25 3.18 1.45 -4.56
C ARG A 25 3.64 2.73 -3.84
N MET A 26 3.47 2.75 -2.51
CA MET A 26 3.73 3.92 -1.67
C MET A 26 4.94 3.78 -0.75
N HIS A 27 5.70 2.68 -0.85
CA HIS A 27 6.95 2.50 -0.11
C HIS A 27 8.09 3.16 -0.90
N PRO A 28 8.66 4.28 -0.41
CA PRO A 28 9.76 4.95 -1.09
C PRO A 28 10.97 4.04 -1.20
N ARG A 29 11.60 4.00 -2.38
CA ARG A 29 12.82 3.24 -2.59
C ARG A 29 13.97 3.86 -1.79
N THR A 30 14.85 3.00 -1.30
CA THR A 30 16.16 3.39 -0.76
C THR A 30 17.19 3.26 -1.88
N GLU A 31 17.81 4.38 -2.24
CA GLU A 31 18.77 4.55 -3.33
C GLU A 31 19.92 5.47 -2.90
N THR A 32 20.81 5.84 -3.82
CA THR A 32 21.98 6.68 -3.54
C THR A 32 21.62 8.10 -3.09
N THR A 33 20.49 8.64 -3.55
CA THR A 33 20.06 10.02 -3.28
C THR A 33 18.94 10.14 -2.24
N GLN A 34 18.32 9.02 -1.85
CA GLN A 34 17.19 8.97 -0.91
C GLN A 34 17.21 7.69 -0.08
N ARG A 35 16.84 7.77 1.21
CA ARG A 35 16.72 6.60 2.08
C ARG A 35 15.36 6.55 2.79
N CYS A 36 14.72 5.38 2.76
CA CYS A 36 13.52 5.09 3.55
C CYS A 36 13.94 4.49 4.90
N PHE A 37 13.71 5.21 5.99
CA PHE A 37 14.06 4.74 7.34
C PHE A 37 12.98 3.84 7.95
N THR A 38 11.73 4.19 7.73
CA THR A 38 10.59 3.46 8.28
C THR A 38 9.44 3.56 7.30
N PHE A 39 8.82 2.41 7.03
CA PHE A 39 7.62 2.31 6.23
C PHE A 39 6.57 1.52 6.99
N GLN A 40 5.34 2.01 7.01
CA GLN A 40 4.20 1.36 7.64
C GLN A 40 3.01 1.46 6.70
N LEU A 41 2.36 0.33 6.45
CA LEU A 41 1.12 0.25 5.68
C LEU A 41 0.05 -0.40 6.55
N SER A 42 -1.08 0.30 6.67
CA SER A 42 -2.27 -0.23 7.33
C SER A 42 -3.44 -0.17 6.35
N VAL A 43 -4.26 -1.22 6.39
CA VAL A 43 -5.45 -1.36 5.53
C VAL A 43 -6.64 -1.62 6.43
N ASN A 44 -7.75 -0.96 6.13
CA ASN A 44 -9.03 -1.17 6.76
C ASN A 44 -10.10 -1.33 5.66
N PRO A 45 -10.81 -2.47 5.57
CA PRO A 45 -10.77 -3.65 6.46
C PRO A 45 -9.40 -4.35 6.53
N LYS A 46 -9.10 -5.03 7.64
CA LYS A 46 -7.79 -5.67 7.84
C LYS A 46 -7.61 -6.82 6.85
N ALA A 47 -6.54 -6.77 6.08
CA ALA A 47 -6.18 -7.80 5.11
C ALA A 47 -4.73 -8.26 5.33
N ARG A 48 -4.40 -9.45 4.82
CA ARG A 48 -2.99 -9.87 4.72
C ARG A 48 -2.36 -9.14 3.54
N ILE A 49 -1.24 -8.47 3.80
CA ILE A 49 -0.50 -7.72 2.79
C ILE A 49 0.68 -8.57 2.33
N PHE A 50 0.74 -8.81 1.03
CA PHE A 50 1.88 -9.40 0.35
C PHE A 50 2.73 -8.28 -0.24
N ALA A 51 4.04 -8.51 -0.38
CA ALA A 51 4.94 -7.55 -0.96
C ALA A 51 5.94 -8.23 -1.90
N PHE A 52 6.22 -7.58 -3.02
CA PHE A 52 7.28 -7.97 -3.94
C PHE A 52 7.96 -6.73 -4.52
N VAL A 53 9.07 -6.93 -5.22
CA VAL A 53 9.78 -5.87 -5.94
C VAL A 53 9.53 -6.08 -7.43
N ASP A 54 9.03 -5.05 -8.12
CA ASP A 54 8.81 -5.12 -9.56
C ASP A 54 10.13 -4.99 -10.35
N HIS A 55 10.04 -5.13 -11.68
CA HIS A 55 11.21 -5.03 -12.57
C HIS A 55 11.88 -3.64 -12.59
N MET A 56 11.22 -2.60 -12.08
CA MET A 56 11.78 -1.25 -11.94
C MET A 56 12.35 -1.02 -10.53
N GLY A 57 12.31 -2.02 -9.65
CA GLY A 57 12.79 -1.93 -8.29
C GLY A 57 11.79 -1.27 -7.32
N ASN A 58 10.53 -1.07 -7.72
CA ASN A 58 9.51 -0.52 -6.82
C ASN A 58 9.00 -1.60 -5.88
N HIS A 59 8.78 -1.21 -4.62
CA HIS A 59 8.06 -2.03 -3.67
C HIS A 59 6.56 -1.98 -3.97
N VAL A 60 6.02 -3.14 -4.33
CA VAL A 60 4.61 -3.33 -4.62
C VAL A 60 3.98 -4.10 -3.46
N HIS A 61 2.93 -3.52 -2.87
CA HIS A 61 2.14 -4.17 -1.83
C HIS A 61 0.79 -4.56 -2.40
N HIS A 62 0.40 -5.82 -2.23
CA HIS A 62 -0.84 -6.36 -2.77
C HIS A 62 -1.67 -7.00 -1.66
N PHE A 63 -2.99 -6.82 -1.72
CA PHE A 63 -3.92 -7.46 -0.78
C PHE A 63 -5.32 -7.60 -1.39
N ASP A 64 -6.03 -8.61 -0.89
CA ASP A 64 -7.39 -8.93 -1.31
C ASP A 64 -8.38 -8.80 -0.15
N LEU A 65 -9.58 -8.31 -0.48
CA LEU A 65 -10.72 -8.19 0.42
C LEU A 65 -11.90 -9.01 -0.14
N PRO A 66 -11.99 -10.32 0.19
CA PRO A 66 -13.04 -11.18 -0.34
C PRO A 66 -14.41 -10.91 0.30
N ALA A 67 -14.44 -10.42 1.53
CA ALA A 67 -15.67 -10.14 2.26
C ALA A 67 -16.33 -8.81 1.87
N HIS A 68 -17.64 -8.71 2.14
CA HIS A 68 -18.39 -7.46 2.00
C HIS A 68 -17.85 -6.36 2.91
N HIS A 69 -17.71 -5.15 2.38
CA HIS A 69 -17.31 -3.94 3.11
C HIS A 69 -17.87 -2.67 2.49
#